data_AF-A0A8J5GY39-F1
#
_entry.id   AF-A0A8J5GY39-F1
#
_cell.length_a   1.000
_cell.length_b   1.000
_cell.length_c   1.000
_cell.angle_alpha   90.00
_cell.angle_beta   90.00
_cell.angle_gamma   90.00
#
_symmetry.space_group_name_H-M   'P 1'
#
loop_
_entity.id
_entity.type
_entity.pdbx_description
1 polymer ?
#
loop_
_entity_poly.entity_id
_entity_poly.type
_entity_poly.pdbx_seq_one_letter_code
_entity_poly.pdbx_strand_id
1 'polypeptide(L)'
;MGRVKKGPKFAVTKKLIGPKTLRKYKEEVLNPKKKDLEKGKLPCNVPGVSSALVFTYNAAICPPYRVIVDTNFINFSIQNKLDLEKGMMDCLYANCTPCITDCVMAELEKLGQKYRVALR
;
A
#
# COMPACT_ATOMS: atom_id res chain seq x y z
N MET A 1 -21.88 -16.73 -57.68
CA MET A 1 -21.84 -18.11 -57.17
C MET A 1 -21.99 -18.09 -55.65
N GLY A 2 -23.07 -18.64 -55.10
CA GLY A 2 -23.38 -18.56 -53.66
C GLY A 2 -22.55 -19.55 -52.82
N ARG A 3 -21.92 -19.07 -51.74
CA ARG A 3 -21.11 -19.90 -50.82
C ARG A 3 -21.97 -20.95 -50.12
N VAL A 4 -21.48 -22.19 -50.09
CA VAL A 4 -22.13 -23.34 -49.45
C VAL A 4 -22.26 -23.10 -47.94
N LYS A 5 -23.49 -23.20 -47.41
CA LYS A 5 -23.76 -23.07 -45.97
C LYS A 5 -23.26 -24.32 -45.24
N LYS A 6 -22.45 -24.13 -44.19
CA LYS A 6 -21.99 -25.24 -43.33
C LYS A 6 -23.19 -25.87 -42.63
N GLY A 7 -23.36 -27.17 -42.81
CA GLY A 7 -24.44 -27.95 -42.20
C GLY A 7 -24.35 -28.01 -40.67
N PRO A 8 -25.48 -28.33 -39.99
CA PRO A 8 -25.51 -28.48 -38.55
C PRO A 8 -24.61 -29.64 -38.10
N LYS A 9 -23.90 -29.44 -36.99
CA LYS A 9 -23.08 -30.49 -36.38
C LYS A 9 -23.99 -31.41 -35.54
N PHE A 10 -23.91 -32.71 -35.78
CA PHE A 10 -24.61 -33.70 -34.95
C PHE A 10 -23.90 -33.87 -33.60
N ALA A 11 -24.69 -34.14 -32.54
CA ALA A 11 -24.23 -34.34 -31.16
C ALA A 11 -23.44 -33.15 -30.54
N VAL A 12 -23.86 -31.91 -30.80
CA VAL A 12 -23.30 -30.74 -30.11
C VAL A 12 -23.81 -30.68 -28.67
N THR A 13 -22.91 -30.90 -27.71
CA THR A 13 -23.18 -30.76 -26.28
C THR A 13 -22.75 -29.39 -25.75
N LYS A 14 -23.38 -28.95 -24.66
CA LYS A 14 -22.93 -27.76 -23.92
C LYS A 14 -21.55 -28.04 -23.32
N LYS A 15 -20.63 -27.09 -23.45
CA LYS A 15 -19.30 -27.21 -22.82
C LYS A 15 -19.45 -27.15 -21.30
N LEU A 16 -19.23 -28.28 -20.64
CA LEU A 16 -19.19 -28.40 -19.19
C LEU A 16 -17.74 -28.46 -18.70
N ILE A 17 -17.52 -28.00 -17.48
CA ILE A 17 -16.21 -28.11 -16.82
C ILE A 17 -15.91 -29.59 -16.58
N GLY A 18 -14.79 -30.03 -17.14
CA GLY A 18 -14.35 -31.41 -17.01
C GLY A 18 -13.64 -31.67 -15.66
N PRO A 19 -13.53 -32.94 -15.25
CA PRO A 19 -12.81 -33.32 -14.04
C PRO A 19 -11.31 -32.98 -14.14
N LYS A 20 -10.73 -32.98 -15.35
CA LYS A 20 -9.32 -32.60 -15.59
C LYS A 20 -9.04 -31.13 -15.30
N THR A 21 -9.93 -30.23 -15.72
CA THR A 21 -9.83 -28.79 -15.42
C THR A 21 -10.02 -28.52 -13.93
N LEU A 22 -10.90 -29.26 -13.27
CA LEU A 22 -11.12 -29.17 -11.82
C LEU A 22 -9.89 -29.62 -11.02
N ARG A 23 -9.21 -30.68 -11.46
CA ARG A 23 -7.97 -31.18 -10.84
C ARG A 23 -6.82 -30.18 -10.97
N LYS A 24 -6.64 -29.57 -12.15
CA LYS A 24 -5.62 -28.52 -12.37
C LYS A 24 -5.83 -27.31 -11.45
N TYR A 25 -7.07 -26.82 -11.39
CA TYR A 25 -7.41 -25.70 -10.50
C TYR A 25 -7.16 -26.06 -9.03
N LYS A 26 -7.51 -27.28 -8.61
CA LYS A 26 -7.19 -27.76 -7.25
C LYS A 26 -5.67 -27.86 -7.03
N GLU A 27 -4.91 -28.37 -7.97
CA GLU A 27 -3.44 -28.46 -7.87
C GLU A 27 -2.74 -27.10 -7.92
N GLU A 28 -3.35 -26.07 -8.47
CA GLU A 28 -2.82 -24.71 -8.49
C GLU A 28 -3.18 -23.92 -7.23
N VAL A 29 -4.40 -24.08 -6.72
CA VAL A 29 -4.90 -23.35 -5.54
C VAL A 29 -4.53 -24.05 -4.22
N LEU A 30 -4.53 -25.39 -4.18
CA LEU A 30 -4.33 -26.17 -2.96
C LEU A 30 -2.94 -26.78 -2.79
N ASN A 31 -2.02 -26.74 -3.78
CA ASN A 31 -0.66 -27.26 -3.54
C ASN A 31 0.14 -26.28 -2.68
N PRO A 32 0.46 -26.62 -1.43
CA PRO A 32 1.41 -25.83 -0.64
C PRO A 32 2.84 -26.03 -1.19
N LYS A 33 3.11 -27.23 -1.72
CA LYS A 33 4.43 -27.73 -2.10
C LYS A 33 5.07 -27.03 -3.31
N LYS A 34 4.29 -26.40 -4.20
CA LYS A 34 4.84 -25.58 -5.30
C LYS A 34 5.53 -24.33 -4.77
N LYS A 35 4.96 -23.70 -3.72
CA LYS A 35 5.55 -22.52 -3.07
C LYS A 35 6.87 -22.87 -2.38
N ASP A 36 7.00 -24.08 -1.85
CA ASP A 36 8.21 -24.47 -1.12
C ASP A 36 9.38 -24.88 -2.03
N LEU A 37 9.10 -25.42 -3.23
CA LEU A 37 10.12 -25.73 -4.24
C LEU A 37 10.71 -24.48 -4.91
N GLU A 38 9.92 -23.41 -5.05
CA GLU A 38 10.40 -22.12 -5.60
C GLU A 38 11.16 -21.29 -4.55
N LYS A 39 10.82 -21.41 -3.27
CA LYS A 39 11.54 -20.71 -2.17
C LYS A 39 13.04 -21.02 -2.12
N GLY A 40 13.45 -22.24 -2.50
CA GLY A 40 14.87 -22.62 -2.52
C GLY A 40 15.69 -21.96 -3.63
N LYS A 41 15.04 -21.35 -4.63
CA LYS A 41 15.69 -20.63 -5.75
C LYS A 41 15.52 -19.11 -5.67
N LEU A 42 14.81 -18.60 -4.65
CA LEU A 42 14.67 -17.16 -4.46
C LEU A 42 16.02 -16.61 -3.94
N PRO A 43 16.49 -15.47 -4.49
CA PRO A 43 17.64 -14.80 -3.91
C PRO A 43 17.32 -14.41 -2.47
N CYS A 44 18.29 -14.56 -1.57
CA CYS A 44 18.16 -14.07 -0.19
C CYS A 44 17.90 -12.57 -0.22
N ASN A 45 16.68 -12.16 0.13
CA ASN A 45 16.33 -10.76 0.29
C ASN A 45 16.84 -10.26 1.66
N VAL A 46 18.14 -10.02 1.75
CA VAL A 46 18.74 -9.35 2.91
C VAL A 46 18.60 -7.85 2.68
N PRO A 47 17.81 -7.13 3.50
CA PRO A 47 17.71 -5.69 3.36
C PRO A 47 19.06 -5.05 3.66
N GLY A 48 19.58 -4.26 2.72
CA GLY A 48 20.76 -3.45 2.96
C GLY A 48 20.45 -2.30 3.92
N VAL A 49 21.42 -1.94 4.75
CA VAL A 49 21.33 -0.72 5.56
C VAL A 49 21.50 0.51 4.68
N SER A 50 20.77 1.58 4.99
CA SER A 50 20.88 2.85 4.26
C SER A 50 22.27 3.45 4.40
N SER A 51 22.83 3.98 3.31
CA SER A 51 24.12 4.69 3.31
C SER A 51 24.10 5.99 4.12
N ALA A 52 22.92 6.51 4.45
CA ALA A 52 22.76 7.69 5.28
C ALA A 52 23.00 7.43 6.79
N LEU A 53 23.01 6.16 7.20
CA LEU A 53 23.17 5.79 8.60
C LEU A 53 24.66 5.58 8.94
N VAL A 54 25.18 6.43 9.81
CA VAL A 54 26.46 6.23 10.48
C VAL A 54 26.16 5.59 11.84
N PHE A 55 26.34 4.27 11.93
CA PHE A 55 25.81 3.47 13.04
C PHE A 55 24.29 3.67 13.20
N THR A 56 23.86 4.34 14.26
CA THR A 56 22.45 4.70 14.53
C THR A 56 22.12 6.14 14.15
N TYR A 57 23.13 6.98 13.86
CA TYR A 57 22.93 8.38 13.53
C TYR A 57 22.59 8.54 12.05
N ASN A 58 21.52 9.27 11.75
CA ASN A 58 21.10 9.54 10.38
C ASN A 58 21.65 10.89 9.90
N ALA A 59 22.68 10.85 9.07
CA ALA A 59 23.32 12.04 8.52
C ALA A 59 22.49 12.75 7.42
N ALA A 60 21.44 12.11 6.89
CA ALA A 60 20.59 12.70 5.86
C ALA A 60 19.53 13.67 6.40
N ILE A 61 19.31 13.72 7.72
CA ILE A 61 18.33 14.61 8.33
C ILE A 61 18.99 15.99 8.51
N CYS A 62 18.74 16.89 7.55
CA CYS A 62 19.27 18.25 7.52
C CYS A 62 18.11 19.24 7.28
N PRO A 63 18.15 20.47 7.83
CA PRO A 63 17.18 21.51 7.49
C PRO A 63 17.17 21.83 5.99
N PRO A 64 16.00 22.07 5.36
CA PRO A 64 14.66 22.11 5.93
C PRO A 64 14.09 20.71 6.23
N TYR A 65 13.62 20.51 7.45
CA TYR A 65 13.10 19.21 7.88
C TYR A 65 11.74 18.93 7.26
N ARG A 66 11.55 17.69 6.82
CA ARG A 66 10.25 17.18 6.36
C ARG A 66 9.67 16.27 7.44
N VAL A 67 8.57 16.69 8.04
CA VAL A 67 7.96 15.98 9.17
C VAL A 67 6.66 15.34 8.68
N ILE A 68 6.56 14.02 8.74
CA ILE A 68 5.30 13.32 8.44
C ILE A 68 4.38 13.48 9.65
N VAL A 69 3.14 13.86 9.39
CA VAL A 69 2.17 14.16 10.45
C VAL A 69 1.06 13.12 10.46
N ASP A 70 0.74 12.61 11.66
CA ASP A 70 -0.36 11.68 11.89
C ASP A 70 -1.65 12.38 12.33
N THR A 71 -2.79 11.70 12.17
CA THR A 71 -4.12 12.19 12.57
C THR A 71 -4.20 12.51 14.06
N ASN A 72 -3.59 11.68 14.90
CA ASN A 72 -3.56 11.88 16.34
C ASN A 72 -2.77 13.14 16.73
N PHE A 73 -1.67 13.41 16.04
CA PHE A 73 -0.86 14.61 16.29
C PHE A 73 -1.62 15.89 15.96
N ILE A 74 -2.38 15.88 14.86
CA ILE A 74 -3.26 16.99 14.47
C ILE A 74 -4.35 17.20 15.54
N ASN A 75 -4.97 16.12 16.02
CA ASN A 75 -6.00 16.20 17.06
C ASN A 75 -5.47 16.80 18.37
N PHE A 76 -4.30 16.37 18.83
CA PHE A 76 -3.68 16.93 20.02
C PHE A 76 -3.20 18.37 19.83
N SER A 77 -2.71 18.71 18.66
CA SER A 77 -2.31 20.10 18.35
C SER A 77 -3.50 21.04 18.43
N ILE A 78 -4.66 20.63 17.91
CA ILE A 78 -5.90 21.43 17.98
C ILE A 78 -6.42 21.56 19.42
N GLN A 79 -6.40 20.48 20.20
CA GLN A 79 -6.83 20.51 21.60
C GLN A 79 -5.98 21.47 22.43
N ASN A 80 -4.67 21.49 22.19
CA ASN A 80 -3.73 22.36 22.87
C ASN A 80 -3.61 23.76 22.24
N LYS A 81 -4.35 24.04 21.15
CA LYS A 81 -4.32 25.30 20.40
C LYS A 81 -2.91 25.65 19.89
N LEU A 82 -2.16 24.63 19.48
CA LEU A 82 -0.83 24.78 18.90
C LEU A 82 -0.96 24.91 17.37
N ASP A 83 -0.23 25.87 16.82
CA ASP A 83 -0.03 26.00 15.38
C ASP A 83 1.07 25.03 14.95
N LEU A 84 0.78 24.15 13.98
CA LEU A 84 1.66 23.03 13.60
C LEU A 84 3.00 23.54 13.05
N GLU A 85 2.97 24.55 12.18
CA GLU A 85 4.19 25.06 11.54
C GLU A 85 5.08 25.81 12.52
N LYS A 86 4.50 26.74 13.30
CA LYS A 86 5.23 27.50 14.31
C LYS A 86 5.75 26.59 15.42
N GLY A 87 4.90 25.67 15.92
CA GLY A 87 5.30 24.72 16.96
C GLY A 87 6.47 23.85 16.54
N MET A 88 6.48 23.36 15.29
CA MET A 88 7.61 22.57 14.78
C MET A 88 8.89 23.41 14.61
N MET A 89 8.75 24.67 14.19
CA MET A 89 9.89 25.58 14.05
C MET A 89 10.50 25.92 15.42
N ASP A 90 9.68 26.18 16.43
CA ASP A 90 10.13 26.48 17.80
C ASP A 90 10.74 25.24 18.48
N CYS A 91 10.26 24.03 18.18
CA CYS A 91 10.83 22.80 18.74
C CYS A 91 12.19 22.42 18.13
N LEU A 92 12.36 22.59 16.82
CA LEU A 92 13.56 22.13 16.09
C LEU A 92 14.55 23.26 15.75
N TYR A 93 14.18 24.52 16.04
CA TYR A 93 14.95 25.73 15.72
C TYR A 93 15.39 25.82 14.25
N ALA A 94 14.57 25.31 13.35
CA ALA A 94 14.86 25.21 11.93
C ALA A 94 13.57 25.28 11.09
N ASN A 95 13.72 25.54 9.79
CA ASN A 95 12.57 25.50 8.88
C ASN A 95 12.04 24.07 8.75
N CYS A 96 10.75 23.89 9.04
CA CYS A 96 10.06 22.62 9.01
C CYS A 96 8.89 22.68 8.01
N THR A 97 8.76 21.63 7.19
CA THR A 97 7.64 21.47 6.26
C THR A 97 6.82 20.25 6.71
N PRO A 98 5.61 20.45 7.27
CA PRO A 98 4.73 19.34 7.59
C PRO A 98 4.22 18.68 6.31
N CYS A 99 4.31 17.35 6.26
CA CYS A 99 3.88 16.52 5.14
C CYS A 99 2.70 15.65 5.60
N ILE A 100 1.53 15.89 5.03
CA ILE A 100 0.33 15.07 5.26
C ILE A 100 0.20 14.08 4.12
N THR A 101 0.01 12.81 4.45
CA THR A 101 -0.18 11.72 3.48
C THR A 101 -1.66 11.49 3.20
N ASP A 102 -1.97 10.92 2.04
CA ASP A 102 -3.34 10.64 1.63
C ASP A 102 -4.08 9.70 2.60
N CYS A 103 -3.36 8.77 3.24
CA CYS A 103 -3.95 7.90 4.25
C CYS A 103 -4.39 8.67 5.50
N VAL A 104 -3.59 9.63 5.96
CA VAL A 104 -3.90 10.49 7.11
C VAL A 104 -5.08 11.40 6.79
N MET A 105 -5.13 11.95 5.57
CA MET A 105 -6.28 12.72 5.10
C MET A 105 -7.57 11.88 5.09
N ALA A 106 -7.49 10.66 4.54
CA ALA A 106 -8.63 9.74 4.50
C ALA A 106 -9.10 9.28 5.90
N GLU A 107 -8.19 9.17 6.86
CA GLU A 107 -8.54 8.90 8.26
C GLU A 107 -9.29 10.08 8.91
N LEU A 108 -8.84 11.32 8.68
CA LEU A 108 -9.53 12.52 9.18
C LEU A 108 -10.94 12.65 8.60
N GLU A 109 -11.13 12.36 7.31
CA GLU A 109 -12.46 12.36 6.67
C GLU A 109 -13.40 11.31 7.27
N LYS A 110 -12.88 10.12 7.62
CA LYS A 110 -13.65 9.04 8.25
C LYS A 110 -14.08 9.35 9.68
N LEU A 111 -13.29 10.11 10.43
CA LEU A 111 -13.59 10.48 11.82
C LEU A 111 -14.81 11.44 11.92
N GLY A 112 -15.31 11.94 10.79
CA GLY A 112 -16.63 12.54 10.66
C GLY A 112 -16.71 14.01 11.11
N GLN A 113 -17.93 14.51 11.31
CA GLN A 113 -18.19 15.95 11.50
C GLN A 113 -17.54 16.56 12.74
N LYS A 114 -17.18 15.76 13.74
CA LYS A 114 -16.52 16.20 14.98
C LYS A 114 -15.13 16.79 14.73
N TYR A 115 -14.45 16.34 13.67
CA TYR A 115 -13.09 16.76 13.31
C TYR A 115 -13.06 17.73 12.13
N ARG A 116 -14.19 18.37 11.80
CA ARG A 116 -14.26 19.37 10.72
C ARG A 116 -13.31 20.56 10.89
N VAL A 117 -12.93 20.88 12.13
CA VAL A 117 -11.96 21.93 12.44
C VAL A 117 -10.55 21.50 12.02
N ALA A 118 -10.23 20.21 12.03
CA ALA A 118 -8.94 19.67 11.61
C ALA A 118 -8.80 19.57 10.07
N LEU A 119 -9.93 19.56 9.36
CA LEU A 119 -10.00 19.48 7.89
C LEU A 119 -10.05 20.86 7.21
N ARG A 120 -10.07 21.95 7.98
CA ARG A 120 -10.24 23.33 7.52
C ARG A 120 -8.95 24.11 7.69
#